data_AF-A0A6I9NXV7-F1
#
_entry.id   AF-A0A6I9NXV7-F1
#
_cell.length_a   1.000
_cell.length_b   1.000
_cell.length_c   1.000
_cell.angle_alpha   90.00
_cell.angle_beta   90.00
_cell.angle_gamma   90.00
#
_symmetry.space_group_name_H-M   'P 1'
#
loop_
_entity.id
_entity.type
_entity.pdbx_description
1 polymer ?
#
loop_
_entity_poly.entity_id
_entity_poly.type
_entity_poly.pdbx_seq_one_letter_code
_entity_poly.pdbx_strand_id
1 'polypeptide(L)'
;DHTEKAIAIGATLAHEMGHNLGMNHDDSSACPCTGDSCIMAPALSYNVPRTFSGCSTNFYEKYLTGRSPGCLLDKPDYKSLVTPGVCGNGFMEAGEQCDCGTVEVREYKS
;
A
#
# COMPACT_ATOMS: atom_id res chain seq x y z
N ASP A 1 2.86 2.03 21.15
CA ASP A 1 1.85 1.00 21.44
C ASP A 1 1.25 0.57 20.12
N HIS A 2 1.77 -0.51 19.52
CA HIS A 2 1.32 -1.02 18.22
C HIS A 2 0.35 -2.17 18.49
N THR A 3 -0.93 -1.84 18.68
CA THR A 3 -1.93 -2.88 18.89
C THR A 3 -2.15 -3.62 17.57
N GLU A 4 -2.12 -4.96 17.57
CA GLU A 4 -2.34 -5.79 16.37
C GLU A 4 -3.63 -5.41 15.61
N LYS A 5 -4.60 -4.84 16.34
CA LYS A 5 -5.83 -4.25 15.81
C LYS A 5 -5.59 -3.15 14.78
N ALA A 6 -4.62 -2.26 15.00
CA ALA A 6 -4.32 -1.17 14.08
C ALA A 6 -3.80 -1.69 12.73
N ILE A 7 -2.99 -2.75 12.75
CA ILE A 7 -2.45 -3.38 11.53
C ILE A 7 -3.58 -4.08 10.77
N ALA A 8 -4.46 -4.81 11.47
CA ALA A 8 -5.62 -5.44 10.87
C ALA A 8 -6.57 -4.41 10.23
N ILE A 9 -6.86 -3.30 10.91
CA ILE A 9 -7.66 -2.20 10.37
C ILE A 9 -6.98 -1.59 9.14
N GLY A 10 -5.65 -1.39 9.19
CA GLY A 10 -4.87 -0.92 8.04
C GLY A 10 -4.97 -1.86 6.84
N ALA A 11 -4.92 -3.17 7.07
CA ALA A 11 -5.10 -4.18 6.01
C ALA A 11 -6.51 -4.13 5.40
N THR A 12 -7.56 -4.00 6.24
CA THR A 12 -8.93 -3.83 5.74
C THR A 12 -9.09 -2.53 4.94
N LEU A 13 -8.54 -1.41 5.43
CA LEU A 13 -8.56 -0.15 4.69
C LEU A 13 -7.87 -0.30 3.33
N ALA A 14 -6.70 -0.95 3.29
CA ALA A 14 -5.97 -1.21 2.07
C ALA A 14 -6.75 -2.11 1.10
N HIS A 15 -7.49 -3.11 1.60
CA HIS A 15 -8.35 -3.98 0.79
C HIS A 15 -9.47 -3.18 0.09
N GLU A 16 -10.22 -2.38 0.85
CA GLU A 16 -11.32 -1.60 0.29
C GLU A 16 -10.82 -0.49 -0.65
N MET A 17 -9.67 0.12 -0.34
CA MET A 17 -9.01 1.05 -1.25
C MET A 17 -8.55 0.34 -2.54
N GLY A 18 -8.08 -0.91 -2.45
CA GLY A 18 -7.74 -1.73 -3.61
C GLY A 18 -8.93 -1.91 -4.56
N HIS A 19 -10.13 -2.17 -4.04
CA HIS A 19 -11.34 -2.24 -4.85
C HIS A 19 -11.67 -0.91 -5.55
N ASN A 20 -11.55 0.23 -4.86
CA ASN A 20 -11.69 1.55 -5.49
C ASN A 20 -10.68 1.78 -6.63
N LEU A 21 -9.50 1.17 -6.52
CA LEU A 21 -8.41 1.19 -7.50
C LEU A 21 -8.49 0.03 -8.51
N GLY A 22 -9.63 -0.63 -8.63
CA GLY A 22 -9.92 -1.62 -9.66
C GLY A 22 -9.35 -3.01 -9.42
N MET A 23 -8.81 -3.30 -8.23
CA MET A 23 -8.35 -4.63 -7.86
C MET A 23 -9.53 -5.53 -7.52
N ASN A 24 -9.53 -6.76 -8.06
CA ASN A 24 -10.44 -7.83 -7.65
C ASN A 24 -9.78 -8.73 -6.60
N HIS A 25 -10.56 -9.63 -6.01
CA HIS A 25 -10.04 -10.64 -5.10
C HIS A 25 -9.03 -11.58 -5.78
N ASP A 26 -8.11 -12.09 -4.97
CA ASP A 26 -7.14 -13.12 -5.35
C ASP A 26 -7.81 -14.52 -5.38
N ASP A 27 -8.79 -14.70 -6.26
CA ASP A 27 -9.64 -15.91 -6.30
C ASP A 27 -8.97 -17.13 -6.96
N SER A 28 -7.83 -16.92 -7.62
CA SER A 28 -7.11 -17.96 -8.34
C SER A 28 -5.87 -18.40 -7.56
N SER A 29 -5.63 -19.71 -7.48
CA SER A 29 -4.38 -20.27 -6.98
C SER A 29 -3.16 -19.85 -7.82
N ALA A 30 -3.38 -19.23 -8.98
CA ALA A 30 -2.32 -18.68 -9.83
C ALA A 30 -1.89 -17.26 -9.43
N CYS A 31 -2.52 -16.62 -8.45
CA CYS A 31 -2.12 -15.30 -7.98
C CYS A 31 -0.91 -15.40 -7.05
N PRO A 32 0.29 -14.96 -7.47
CA PRO A 32 1.49 -15.13 -6.66
C PRO A 32 1.44 -14.18 -5.46
N CYS A 33 1.51 -14.75 -4.26
CA CYS A 33 1.61 -14.03 -3.00
C CYS A 33 2.92 -14.41 -2.30
N THR A 34 3.72 -13.41 -1.90
CA THR A 34 5.03 -13.63 -1.25
C THR A 34 4.91 -13.94 0.25
N GLY A 35 3.75 -13.69 0.86
CA GLY A 35 3.43 -14.06 2.23
C GLY A 35 2.32 -15.11 2.32
N ASP A 36 1.92 -15.46 3.54
CA ASP A 36 0.86 -16.46 3.78
C ASP A 36 -0.52 -16.00 3.32
N SER A 37 -0.73 -14.69 3.20
CA SER A 37 -1.95 -14.05 2.70
C SER A 37 -1.59 -12.70 2.09
N CYS A 38 -2.35 -12.31 1.07
CA CYS A 38 -2.23 -11.00 0.42
C CYS A 38 -3.45 -10.13 0.75
N ILE A 39 -3.31 -8.81 0.59
CA ILE A 39 -4.33 -7.83 0.98
C ILE A 39 -5.66 -8.09 0.27
N MET A 40 -5.64 -8.51 -0.99
CA MET A 40 -6.86 -8.78 -1.78
C MET A 40 -7.37 -10.23 -1.66
N ALA A 41 -6.91 -11.00 -0.66
CA ALA A 41 -7.50 -12.30 -0.39
C ALA A 41 -9.02 -12.18 -0.12
N PRO A 42 -9.85 -13.09 -0.61
CA PRO A 42 -11.32 -13.00 -0.48
C PRO A 42 -11.80 -13.22 0.97
N ALA A 43 -10.95 -13.74 1.84
CA ALA A 43 -11.24 -13.98 3.25
C ALA A 43 -10.07 -13.55 4.14
N LEU A 44 -10.40 -13.15 5.37
CA LEU A 44 -9.41 -12.79 6.37
C LEU A 44 -8.56 -14.01 6.78
N SER A 45 -7.25 -13.80 6.86
CA SER A 45 -6.30 -14.78 7.40
C SER A 45 -5.96 -14.46 8.86
N TYR A 46 -5.52 -15.48 9.60
CA TYR A 46 -4.95 -15.29 10.94
C TYR A 46 -3.71 -14.39 10.90
N ASN A 47 -2.89 -14.53 9.85
CA ASN A 47 -1.76 -13.66 9.59
C ASN A 47 -2.24 -12.43 8.82
N VAL A 48 -2.17 -11.25 9.45
CA VAL A 48 -2.61 -10.00 8.83
C VAL A 48 -1.72 -9.67 7.63
N PRO A 49 -2.29 -9.56 6.41
CA PRO A 49 -1.50 -9.34 5.21
C PRO A 49 -0.91 -7.93 5.18
N ARG A 50 0.29 -7.80 4.59
CA ARG A 50 0.99 -6.52 4.40
C ARG A 50 1.39 -6.25 2.96
N THR A 51 1.14 -7.20 2.06
CA THR A 51 1.57 -7.16 0.67
C THR A 51 0.39 -7.45 -0.26
N PHE A 52 0.43 -6.83 -1.43
CA PHE A 52 -0.46 -7.15 -2.54
C PHE A 52 0.09 -8.34 -3.34
N SER A 53 -0.79 -9.07 -4.01
CA SER A 53 -0.39 -10.16 -4.91
C SER A 53 0.05 -9.62 -6.27
N GLY A 54 0.71 -10.45 -7.08
CA GLY A 54 0.98 -10.09 -8.48
C GLY A 54 -0.29 -9.89 -9.33
N CYS A 55 -1.41 -10.54 -8.96
CA CYS A 55 -2.70 -10.29 -9.61
C CYS A 55 -3.22 -8.89 -9.29
N SER A 56 -3.14 -8.48 -8.01
CA SER A 56 -3.56 -7.14 -7.58
C SER A 56 -2.80 -6.04 -8.34
N THR A 57 -1.48 -6.19 -8.50
CA THR A 57 -0.65 -5.25 -9.29
C THR A 57 -1.12 -5.15 -10.74
N ASN A 58 -1.39 -6.29 -11.40
CA ASN A 58 -1.88 -6.32 -12.78
C ASN A 58 -3.26 -5.66 -12.92
N PHE A 59 -4.17 -5.88 -11.97
CA PHE A 59 -5.47 -5.19 -11.98
C PHE A 59 -5.31 -3.68 -11.80
N TYR A 60 -4.45 -3.23 -10.90
CA TYR A 60 -4.19 -1.83 -10.68
C TYR A 60 -3.59 -1.14 -11.91
N GLU A 61 -2.61 -1.75 -12.56
CA GLU A 61 -2.03 -1.23 -13.81
C GLU A 61 -3.08 -1.09 -14.92
N LYS A 62 -3.97 -2.09 -15.07
CA LYS A 62 -5.10 -2.01 -16.00
C LYS A 62 -6.09 -0.90 -15.63
N TYR A 63 -6.33 -0.68 -14.35
CA TYR A 63 -7.18 0.42 -13.89
C TYR A 63 -6.56 1.79 -14.24
N LEU A 64 -5.28 1.99 -13.94
CA LEU A 64 -4.58 3.24 -14.26
C LEU A 64 -4.56 3.51 -15.76
N THR A 65 -4.21 2.52 -16.57
CA THR A 65 -4.08 2.68 -18.04
C THR A 65 -5.44 2.72 -18.74
N GLY A 66 -6.44 2.00 -18.26
CA GLY A 66 -7.76 1.93 -18.87
C GLY A 66 -8.70 3.07 -18.47
N ARG A 67 -8.62 3.54 -17.22
CA ARG A 67 -9.52 4.58 -16.68
C ARG A 67 -8.88 5.96 -16.61
N SER A 68 -7.54 6.04 -16.59
CA SER A 68 -6.75 7.27 -16.49
C SER A 68 -7.29 8.23 -15.41
N PRO A 69 -7.27 7.83 -14.13
CA PRO A 69 -7.85 8.60 -13.03
C PRO A 69 -7.03 9.86 -12.74
N GLY A 70 -7.31 10.95 -13.44
CA GLY A 70 -6.54 12.20 -13.36
C GLY A 70 -6.47 12.81 -11.95
N CYS A 71 -7.45 12.54 -11.08
CA CYS A 71 -7.44 13.03 -9.70
C CYS A 71 -6.33 12.41 -8.82
N LEU A 72 -5.76 11.28 -9.21
CA LEU A 72 -4.65 10.65 -8.47
C LEU A 72 -3.28 11.23 -8.85
N LEU A 73 -3.23 12.12 -9.85
CA LEU A 73 -1.99 12.72 -10.34
C LEU A 73 -1.64 14.02 -9.61
N ASP A 74 -2.59 14.59 -8.87
CA ASP A 74 -2.36 15.80 -8.10
C ASP A 74 -1.73 15.45 -6.75
N LYS A 75 -0.52 15.94 -6.51
CA LYS A 75 0.17 15.74 -5.24
C LYS A 75 -0.37 16.74 -4.22
N PRO A 76 -0.90 16.32 -3.06
CA PRO A 76 -1.46 17.23 -2.08
C PRO A 76 -0.39 18.20 -1.53
N ASP A 77 -0.81 19.41 -1.14
CA ASP A 77 0.06 20.37 -0.47
C ASP A 77 0.41 19.88 0.93
N TYR A 78 1.69 19.69 1.20
CA TYR A 78 2.20 19.23 2.49
C TYR A 78 1.80 20.14 3.66
N LYS A 79 1.53 21.42 3.42
CA LYS A 79 1.08 22.36 4.46
C LYS A 79 -0.37 22.14 4.89
N SER A 80 -1.16 21.47 4.06
CA SER A 80 -2.57 21.18 4.31
C SER A 80 -2.79 19.89 5.10
N LEU A 81 -1.73 19.10 5.32
CA LEU A 81 -1.81 17.86 6.07
C LEU A 81 -1.95 18.15 7.57
N VAL A 82 -2.93 17.49 8.20
CA VAL A 82 -3.22 17.62 9.63
C VAL A 82 -2.47 16.56 10.45
N THR A 83 -1.74 15.67 9.77
CA THR A 83 -0.95 14.60 10.39
C THR A 83 0.42 15.09 10.83
N PRO A 84 0.97 14.60 11.96
CA PRO A 84 2.37 14.80 12.28
C PRO A 84 3.28 14.21 11.18
N GLY A 85 4.35 14.93 10.84
CA GLY A 85 5.31 14.46 9.82
C GLY A 85 6.06 13.20 10.24
N VAL A 86 6.32 12.31 9.28
CA VAL A 86 7.03 11.04 9.46
C VAL A 86 8.15 10.88 8.43
N CYS A 87 9.36 11.29 8.82
CA CYS A 87 10.55 11.16 7.98
C CYS A 87 10.83 9.71 7.57
N GLY A 88 10.99 9.51 6.26
CA GLY A 88 11.24 8.23 5.60
C GLY A 88 9.99 7.59 4.99
N ASN A 89 8.85 8.28 4.94
CA ASN A 89 7.61 7.77 4.32
C ASN A 89 7.51 8.10 2.82
N GLY A 90 8.47 8.86 2.26
CA GLY A 90 8.53 9.25 0.86
C GLY A 90 7.64 10.45 0.50
N PHE A 91 7.08 11.15 1.48
CA PHE A 91 6.26 12.33 1.28
C PHE A 91 6.79 13.49 2.15
N MET A 92 7.19 14.59 1.52
CA MET A 92 7.65 15.79 2.24
C MET A 92 6.52 16.37 3.10
N GLU A 93 6.73 16.49 4.41
CA GLU A 93 5.77 17.03 5.37
C GLU A 93 6.28 18.30 6.07
N ALA A 94 5.43 18.94 6.87
CA ALA A 94 5.82 20.13 7.63
C ALA A 94 6.94 19.82 8.63
N GLY A 95 8.05 20.56 8.52
CA GLY A 95 9.25 20.36 9.33
C GLY A 95 10.38 19.63 8.61
N GLU A 96 10.13 19.12 7.40
CA GLU A 96 11.12 18.44 6.58
C GLU A 96 11.65 19.35 5.46
N GLN A 97 12.92 19.17 5.10
CA GLN A 97 13.49 19.79 3.89
C GLN A 97 13.28 18.90 2.66
N CYS A 98 13.25 17.59 2.88
CA CYS A 98 13.01 16.54 1.89
C CYS A 98 12.64 15.22 2.60
N ASP A 99 11.95 14.34 1.88
CA ASP A 99 11.76 12.94 2.26
C ASP A 99 11.93 12.07 1.00
N CYS A 100 12.91 11.16 1.03
CA CYS A 100 13.23 10.23 -0.07
C CYS A 100 12.95 8.77 0.28
N GLY A 101 12.20 8.52 1.36
CA GLY A 101 11.91 7.18 1.86
C GLY A 101 12.94 6.67 2.87
N THR A 102 12.77 5.41 3.27
CA THR A 102 13.68 4.74 4.20
C THR A 102 15.08 4.56 3.62
N VAL A 103 16.12 4.61 4.47
CA VAL A 103 17.49 4.30 4.05
C VAL A 103 17.55 2.86 3.53
N GLU A 104 18.02 2.67 2.30
CA GLU A 104 18.32 1.33 1.78
C GLU A 104 19.47 0.71 2.60
N VAL A 105 19.13 -0.25 3.47
CA VAL A 105 20.15 -1.08 4.13
C VAL A 105 20.64 -2.10 3.10
N ARG A 106 21.79 -1.83 2.48
CA ARG A 106 22.47 -2.83 1.67
C ARG A 106 23.03 -3.90 2.60
N GLU A 107 22.34 -5.02 2.71
CA GLU A 107 22.94 -6.22 3.30
C GLU A 107 24.11 -6.65 2.40
N TYR A 108 25.33 -6.31 2.80
CA TYR A 108 26.53 -6.92 2.25
C TYR A 108 26.46 -8.41 2.59
N LYS A 109 26.01 -9.22 1.64
CA LYS A 109 26.23 -10.67 1.69
C LYS A 109 27.75 -10.90 1.67
N SER A 110 28.32 -11.23 2.83
CA SER A 110 29.65 -11.85 2.92
C SER A 110 29.66 -13.21 2.22
#